data_AF-A0A2X4Y673-F1
#
_entry.id   AF-A0A2X4Y673-F1
#
_cell.length_a   1.000
_cell.length_b   1.000
_cell.length_c   1.000
_cell.angle_alpha   90.00
_cell.angle_beta   90.00
_cell.angle_gamma   90.00
#
_symmetry.space_group_name_H-M   'P 1'
#
loop_
_entity.id
_entity.type
_entity.pdbx_description
1 polymer ?
#
loop_
_entity_poly.entity_id
_entity_poly.type
_entity_poly.pdbx_seq_one_letter_code
_entity_poly.pdbx_strand_id
1 'polypeptide(L)' 'MNAAFTSWSAFFAMGGYAFYVWLAVAVTLLSLLGLVAHTCWQRRQLLDEVSRRQARERRIRQSQQSKQKSADPREKSL' A
#
# COMPACT_ATOMS: atom_id res chain seq x y z
N MET A 1 -35.58 -31.88 19.20
CA MET A 1 -34.77 -30.66 19.40
C MET A 1 -34.81 -29.89 18.09
N ASN A 2 -35.64 -28.84 17.99
CA ASN A 2 -35.79 -28.07 16.75
C ASN A 2 -34.70 -27.02 16.67
N ALA A 3 -33.85 -27.09 15.64
CA ALA A 3 -32.94 -26.00 15.32
C ALA A 3 -33.77 -24.80 14.84
N ALA A 4 -33.58 -23.63 15.46
CA ALA A 4 -34.28 -22.39 15.09
C ALA A 4 -33.98 -21.89 13.66
N PHE A 5 -33.12 -22.60 12.93
CA PHE A 5 -32.66 -22.26 11.59
C PHE A 5 -32.43 -23.53 10.80
N THR A 6 -33.15 -23.68 9.69
CA THR A 6 -33.11 -24.87 8.85
C THR A 6 -31.96 -24.86 7.83
N SER A 7 -31.27 -23.72 7.66
CA SER A 7 -30.15 -23.56 6.72
C SER A 7 -29.39 -22.23 6.91
N TRP A 8 -28.12 -22.18 6.52
CA TRP A 8 -27.32 -20.94 6.44
C TRP A 8 -27.98 -19.88 5.55
N SER A 9 -28.66 -20.30 4.49
CA SER A 9 -29.44 -19.39 3.64
C SER A 9 -30.62 -18.77 4.39
N ALA A 10 -31.31 -19.51 5.26
CA ALA A 10 -32.38 -18.95 6.11
C ALA A 10 -31.86 -17.93 7.14
N PHE A 11 -30.59 -18.03 7.56
CA PHE A 11 -29.95 -17.03 8.41
C PHE A 11 -29.69 -15.72 7.64
N PHE A 12 -29.20 -15.82 6.40
CA PHE A 12 -29.01 -14.67 5.52
C PHE A 12 -30.31 -14.12 4.93
N ALA A 13 -31.37 -14.92 4.90
CA ALA A 13 -32.69 -14.56 4.41
C ALA A 13 -33.75 -14.57 5.52
N MET A 14 -33.35 -14.26 6.77
CA MET A 14 -34.29 -13.99 7.86
C MET A 14 -35.09 -12.74 7.47
N GLY A 15 -36.27 -12.97 6.92
CA GLY A 15 -37.12 -11.97 6.27
C GLY A 15 -37.17 -10.64 7.03
N GLY A 16 -36.76 -9.57 6.34
CA GLY A 16 -36.78 -8.19 6.85
C GLY A 16 -35.50 -7.71 7.53
N TYR A 17 -34.88 -8.52 8.41
CA TYR A 17 -33.77 -8.04 9.26
C TYR A 17 -32.38 -8.23 8.67
N ALA A 18 -32.19 -9.25 7.84
CA ALA A 18 -30.87 -9.55 7.27
C ALA A 18 -30.31 -8.39 6.44
N PHE A 19 -31.18 -7.61 5.78
CA PHE A 19 -30.76 -6.42 5.02
C PHE A 19 -30.06 -5.39 5.92
N TYR A 20 -30.63 -5.08 7.09
CA TYR A 20 -30.05 -4.11 8.03
C TYR A 20 -28.73 -4.61 8.63
N VAL A 21 -28.65 -5.91 8.95
CA VAL A 21 -27.42 -6.52 9.48
C VAL A 21 -26.30 -6.44 8.45
N TRP A 22 -26.57 -6.80 7.20
CA TRP A 22 -25.60 -6.70 6.12
C TRP A 22 -25.18 -5.27 5.82
N LEU A 23 -26.11 -4.31 5.89
CA LEU A 23 -25.78 -2.89 5.74
C LEU A 23 -24.83 -2.42 6.85
N ALA A 24 -25.11 -2.79 8.11
CA ALA A 24 -24.24 -2.47 9.24
C ALA A 24 -22.85 -3.10 9.07
N VAL A 25 -22.78 -4.39 8.72
CA VAL A 25 -21.52 -5.09 8.45
C VAL A 25 -20.75 -4.41 7.32
N ALA A 26 -21.43 -4.06 6.22
CA ALA A 26 -20.81 -3.38 5.09
C ALA A 26 -20.26 -2.00 5.49
N VAL A 27 -21.00 -1.21 6.26
CA VAL A 27 -20.54 0.10 6.76
C VAL A 27 -19.33 -0.05 7.68
N THR A 28 -19.34 -1.04 8.59
CA THR A 28 -18.20 -1.32 9.46
C THR A 28 -16.97 -1.77 8.66
N LEU A 29 -17.14 -2.70 7.70
CA LEU A 29 -16.07 -3.14 6.81
C LEU A 29 -15.51 -1.98 6.00
N LEU A 30 -16.38 -1.13 5.44
CA LEU A 30 -15.97 0.04 4.67
C LEU A 30 -15.16 1.03 5.52
N SER A 31 -15.55 1.22 6.78
CA SER A 31 -14.83 2.09 7.72
C SER A 31 -13.44 1.53 8.04
N LEU A 32 -13.36 0.22 8.29
CA LEU A 32 -12.10 -0.50 8.50
C LEU A 32 -11.20 -0.45 7.26
N LEU A 33 -11.74 -0.74 6.08
CA LEU A 33 -11.02 -0.63 4.82
C LEU A 33 -10.55 0.80 4.57
N GLY A 34 -11.38 1.81 4.86
CA GLY A 34 -11.01 3.22 4.74
C GLY A 34 -9.82 3.55 5.64
N LEU A 35 -9.82 3.09 6.88
CA LEU A 35 -8.71 3.29 7.81
C LEU A 35 -7.44 2.57 7.35
N VAL A 36 -7.55 1.30 6.96
CA VAL A 36 -6.40 0.50 6.47
C VAL A 36 -5.85 1.11 5.19
N ALA A 37 -6.71 1.48 4.25
CA ALA A 37 -6.32 2.15 3.01
C ALA A 37 -5.61 3.47 3.32
N HIS A 38 -6.14 4.28 4.23
CA HIS A 38 -5.51 5.53 4.67
C HIS A 38 -4.11 5.27 5.28
N THR A 39 -3.98 4.30 6.17
CA THR A 39 -2.70 3.90 6.77
C THR A 39 -1.71 3.38 5.72
N CYS A 40 -2.16 2.55 4.77
CA CYS A 40 -1.35 2.05 3.67
C CYS A 40 -0.93 3.19 2.73
N TRP A 41 -1.81 4.15 2.47
CA TRP A 41 -1.52 5.30 1.63
C TRP A 41 -0.45 6.19 2.28
N GLN A 42 -0.57 6.47 3.58
CA GLN A 42 0.46 7.20 4.32
C GLN A 42 1.82 6.48 4.27
N ARG A 43 1.84 5.16 4.44
CA ARG A 43 3.07 4.36 4.31
C ARG A 43 3.66 4.43 2.90
N ARG A 44 2.82 4.38 1.86
CA ARG A 44 3.26 4.48 0.46
C ARG A 44 3.82 5.87 0.14
N GLN A 45 3.19 6.93 0.62
CA GLN A 45 3.68 8.30 0.43
C GLN A 45 5.09 8.48 1.01
N LEU A 46 5.35 7.93 2.20
CA LEU A 46 6.68 7.95 2.81
C LEU A 46 7.71 7.20 1.95
N LEU A 47 7.36 6.03 1.41
CA LEU A 47 8.24 5.26 0.54
C LEU A 47 8.49 5.94 -0.81
N ASP A 48 7.46 6.57 -1.39
CA ASP A 48 7.58 7.32 -2.65
C ASP A 48 8.46 8.55 -2.48
N GLU A 49 8.38 9.24 -1.33
CA GLU A 49 9.24 10.37 -1.05
C GLU A 49 10.71 9.94 -0.87
N VAL A 50 10.96 8.83 -0.18
CA VAL A 50 12.30 8.24 -0.06
C VAL A 50 12.83 7.80 -1.43
N SER A 51 12.00 7.15 -2.25
CA SER A 51 12.35 6.73 -3.62
C SER A 51 12.74 7.92 -4.49
N ARG A 52 11.99 9.03 -4.41
CA ARG A 52 12.31 10.29 -5.13
C ARG A 52 13.64 10.90 -4.68
N ARG A 53 13.98 10.81 -3.39
CA ARG A 53 15.28 11.29 -2.88
C ARG A 53 16.43 10.38 -3.36
N GLN A 54 16.25 9.06 -3.26
CA GLN A 54 17.24 8.08 -3.74
C GLN A 54 17.51 8.20 -5.25
N ALA A 55 16.49 8.42 -6.08
CA ALA A 55 16.67 8.61 -7.52
C ALA A 55 17.55 9.83 -7.85
N ARG A 56 17.44 10.89 -7.03
CA ARG A 56 18.24 12.11 -7.19
C ARG A 56 19.69 11.90 -6.75
N GLU A 57 19.90 11.24 -5.62
CA GLU A 57 21.24 10.90 -5.11
C GLU A 57 22.00 9.95 -6.03
N ARG A 58 21.32 8.96 -6.64
CA ARG A 58 21.93 8.05 -7.61
C ARG A 58 22.49 8.79 -8.83
N ARG A 59 21.78 9.80 -9.33
CA ARG A 59 22.24 10.62 -10.47
C ARG A 59 23.47 11.46 -10.14
N ILE A 60 23.54 12.01 -8.92
CA ILE A 60 24.70 12.79 -8.47
C ILE A 60 25.92 11.88 -8.23
N ARG A 61 25.74 10.68 -7.67
CA ARG A 61 26.84 9.72 -7.52
C ARG A 61 27.42 9.25 -8.87
N GLN A 62 26.56 9.03 -9.86
CA GLN A 62 27.01 8.63 -11.20
C GLN A 62 27.79 9.73 -11.92
N SER A 63 27.40 11.01 -11.76
CA SER A 63 28.14 12.13 -12.34
C SER A 63 29.47 12.38 -11.61
N GLN A 64 29.56 12.13 -10.29
CA GLN A 64 30.83 12.22 -9.57
C GLN A 64 31.82 11.12 -9.96
N GLN A 65 31.38 9.88 -10.15
CA GLN A 65 32.26 8.80 -10.61
C GLN A 65 32.80 9.03 -12.03
N SER A 66 31.99 9.59 -12.93
CA SER A 66 32.43 9.92 -14.29
C SER A 66 33.37 11.14 -14.33
N LYS A 67 33.26 12.06 -13.36
CA LYS A 67 34.21 13.18 -13.21
C LYS A 67 35.53 12.75 -12.55
N GLN A 68 35.50 11.79 -11.61
CA GLN A 68 36.71 11.22 -11.00
C GLN A 68 37.51 10.38 -12.02
N LYS A 69 36.81 9.63 -12.89
CA LYS A 69 37.44 8.78 -13.92
C LYS A 69 38.03 9.57 -15.10
N SER A 70 37.61 10.82 -15.30
CA SER A 70 38.15 11.73 -16.32
C SER A 70 39.20 12.72 -15.77
N ALA A 71 39.37 12.79 -14.44
CA ALA A 71 40.37 13.63 -13.77
C ALA A 71 41.67 12.89 -13.40
N ASP A 72 41.84 11.64 -13.83
CA ASP A 72 43.15 10.98 -13.83
C ASP A 72 43.74 10.91 -15.25
N PRO A 73 44.42 11.99 -15.70
CA PRO A 73 45.31 11.94 -16.85
C PRO A 73 46.78 11.65 -16.43
N ARG A 74 47.07 11.05 -15.27
CA ARG A 74 48.46 10.70 -14.89
C ARG A 74 49.00 9.42 -15.54
N GLU A 75 48.26 8.81 -16.46
CA GLU A 75 48.63 7.51 -17.04
C GLU A 75 48.85 7.54 -18.57
N LYS A 76 49.02 8.70 -19.19
CA LYS A 76 49.55 8.79 -20.56
C LYS A 76 50.93 9.44 -20.55
N SER A 77 51.94 8.57 -20.68
CA SER A 77 53.32 8.81 -21.16
C SER A 77 54.16 9.82 -20.33
N LEU A 78 55.14 9.44 -19.50
CA LEU A 78 56.23 8.48 -19.73
C LEU A 78 56.82 8.54 -21.14
#